data_AF-A0AA41PW23-F1
#
_entry.id   AF-A0AA41PW23-F1
#
_cell.length_a   1.000
_cell.length_b   1.000
_cell.length_c   1.000
_cell.angle_alpha   90.00
_cell.angle_beta   90.00
_cell.angle_gamma   90.00
#
_symmetry.space_group_name_H-M   'P 1'
#
loop_
_entity.id
_entity.type
_entity.pdbx_description
1 polymer ?
#
loop_
_entity_poly.entity_id
_entity_poly.type
_entity_poly.pdbx_seq_one_letter_code
_entity_poly.pdbx_strand_id
1 'polypeptide(L)'
;MSVWAAGDAPHVLTFDAPSLSLVVEVFPLGPRRRILGQLTVPRRVCLEVRHAEGVRTVLTDDLGRFTVADLPSGLLGFVAYTAAGRRAATHWSAI
;
A
#
# COMPACT_ATOMS: atom_id res chain seq x y z
N MET A 1 18.64 2.00 26.40
CA MET A 1 17.21 1.61 26.27
C MET A 1 16.59 2.56 25.29
N SER A 2 16.31 2.11 24.06
CA SER A 2 15.58 2.94 23.10
C SER A 2 14.09 2.65 23.29
N VAL A 3 13.34 3.68 23.71
CA VAL A 3 11.88 3.69 23.68
C VAL A 3 11.48 4.04 22.25
N TRP A 4 10.85 3.11 21.54
CA TRP A 4 10.11 3.45 20.32
C TRP A 4 8.78 4.06 20.75
N ALA A 5 8.46 5.25 20.23
CA ALA A 5 7.09 5.74 20.32
C ALA A 5 6.19 4.77 19.55
N ALA A 6 4.97 4.51 20.03
CA ALA A 6 4.07 3.52 19.42
C ALA A 6 3.74 3.78 17.92
N GLY A 7 4.00 4.98 17.42
CA GLY A 7 3.86 5.35 16.00
C GLY A 7 5.10 5.10 15.12
N ASP A 8 6.15 4.46 15.63
CA ASP A 8 7.41 4.23 14.89
C ASP A 8 7.65 2.75 14.55
N ALA A 9 6.80 1.84 15.04
CA ALA A 9 6.87 0.42 14.70
C ALA A 9 6.20 0.15 13.34
N PRO A 10 6.69 -0.80 12.53
CA PRO A 10 6.00 -1.19 11.31
C PRO A 10 4.57 -1.68 11.59
N HIS A 11 3.63 -1.27 10.75
CA HIS A 11 2.22 -1.69 10.84
C HIS A 11 1.86 -2.52 9.62
N VAL A 12 1.24 -3.68 9.84
CA VAL A 12 0.69 -4.50 8.75
C VAL A 12 -0.80 -4.18 8.59
N LEU A 13 -1.20 -3.88 7.36
CA LEU A 13 -2.59 -3.75 6.97
C LEU A 13 -2.94 -4.76 5.89
N THR A 14 -4.14 -5.31 5.99
CA THR A 14 -4.72 -6.16 4.96
C THR A 14 -5.94 -5.47 4.40
N PHE A 15 -6.02 -5.44 3.08
CA PHE A 15 -7.17 -4.95 2.35
C PHE A 15 -7.74 -6.05 1.47
N ASP A 16 -9.04 -6.28 1.59
CA ASP A 16 -9.74 -7.29 0.83
C ASP A 16 -10.64 -6.67 -0.24
N ALA A 17 -10.64 -7.28 -1.42
CA ALA A 17 -11.57 -7.00 -2.50
C ALA A 17 -12.03 -8.34 -3.13
N PRO A 18 -13.15 -8.38 -3.87
CA PRO A 18 -13.71 -9.64 -4.37
C PRO A 18 -12.80 -10.48 -5.29
N SER A 19 -11.70 -9.92 -5.78
CA SER A 19 -10.83 -10.57 -6.79
C SER A 19 -9.33 -10.51 -6.47
N LEU A 20 -8.96 -9.89 -5.35
CA LEU A 20 -7.59 -9.83 -4.83
C LEU A 20 -7.61 -9.35 -3.38
N SER A 21 -6.61 -9.76 -2.61
CA SER A 21 -6.26 -9.12 -1.35
C SER A 21 -4.89 -8.46 -1.49
N LEU A 22 -4.70 -7.38 -0.74
CA LEU A 22 -3.47 -6.60 -0.68
C LEU A 22 -3.00 -6.58 0.77
N VAL A 23 -1.79 -7.05 1.02
CA VAL A 23 -1.10 -6.89 2.30
C VAL A 23 -0.06 -5.81 2.13
N VAL A 24 -0.01 -4.87 3.07
CA VAL A 24 1.03 -3.84 3.12
C VAL A 24 1.65 -3.78 4.49
N GLU A 25 2.96 -3.63 4.51
CA GLU A 25 3.73 -3.27 5.68
C GLU A 25 4.17 -1.81 5.53
N VAL A 26 3.78 -1.00 6.50
CA VAL A 26 4.03 0.44 6.52
C VAL A 26 5.13 0.72 7.52
N PHE A 27 6.22 1.31 7.04
CA PHE A 27 7.39 1.69 7.81
C PHE A 27 7.35 3.21 8.02
N PRO A 28 7.10 3.69 9.25
CA PRO A 28 7.22 5.09 9.59
C PRO A 28 8.64 5.61 9.35
N LEU A 29 8.75 6.84 8.82
CA LEU A 29 10.00 7.56 8.56
C LEU A 29 9.77 9.05 8.86
N GLY A 30 9.48 9.37 10.13
CA GLY A 30 9.09 10.72 10.55
C GLY A 30 7.78 11.16 9.88
N PRO A 31 7.71 12.31 9.16
CA PRO A 31 6.51 12.73 8.45
C PRO A 31 6.28 11.96 7.14
N ARG A 32 7.23 11.11 6.76
CA ARG A 32 7.17 10.26 5.57
C ARG A 32 7.00 8.80 5.98
N ARG A 33 6.72 7.94 5.00
CA ARG A 33 6.66 6.49 5.18
C ARG A 33 7.11 5.76 3.93
N ARG A 34 7.58 4.55 4.15
CA ARG A 34 7.81 3.55 3.10
C ARG A 34 6.78 2.45 3.24
N ILE A 35 6.25 2.00 2.12
CA ILE A 35 5.33 0.87 2.05
C ILE A 35 6.01 -0.25 1.27
N LEU A 36 6.00 -1.44 1.85
CA LEU A 36 6.21 -2.69 1.13
C LEU A 36 4.84 -3.35 0.98
N GLY A 37 4.49 -3.81 -0.21
CA GLY A 37 3.19 -4.40 -0.44
C GLY A 37 3.24 -5.64 -1.31
N GLN A 38 2.25 -6.50 -1.14
CA GLN A 38 2.08 -7.73 -1.90
C GLN A 38 0.59 -7.99 -2.17
N LEU A 39 0.25 -8.25 -3.43
CA LEU A 39 -1.03 -8.82 -3.80
C LEU A 39 -1.02 -10.33 -3.61
N THR A 40 -2.19 -10.92 -3.32
CA THR A 40 -2.35 -12.38 -3.28
C THR A 40 -2.28 -13.06 -4.65
N VAL A 41 -2.34 -12.28 -5.74
CA VAL A 41 -2.21 -12.78 -7.11
C VAL A 41 -0.78 -12.57 -7.63
N PRO A 42 -0.07 -13.63 -8.06
CA PRO A 42 1.30 -13.53 -8.55
C PRO A 42 1.32 -13.06 -10.01
N ARG A 43 1.09 -11.76 -10.22
CA ARG A 43 1.16 -11.12 -11.54
C ARG A 43 1.42 -9.62 -11.41
N ARG A 44 1.87 -9.00 -12.50
CA ARG A 44 1.95 -7.54 -12.61
C ARG A 44 0.55 -6.92 -12.60
N VAL A 45 0.36 -5.95 -11.72
CA VAL A 45 -0.86 -5.15 -11.57
C VAL A 45 -0.44 -3.70 -11.44
N CYS A 46 -1.12 -2.83 -12.19
CA CYS A 46 -0.96 -1.39 -12.03
C CYS A 46 -1.78 -0.94 -10.81
N LEU A 47 -1.14 -0.30 -9.85
CA LEU A 47 -1.75 0.24 -8.65
C LEU A 47 -1.69 1.77 -8.66
N GLU A 48 -2.79 2.42 -8.33
CA GLU A 48 -2.77 3.79 -7.80
C GLU A 48 -2.69 3.72 -6.27
N VAL A 49 -1.74 4.46 -5.70
CA VAL A 49 -1.64 4.75 -4.28
C VAL A 49 -2.07 6.19 -4.06
N ARG A 50 -3.21 6.38 -3.41
CA ARG A 50 -3.77 7.69 -3.11
C ARG A 50 -3.35 8.12 -1.72
N HIS A 51 -2.89 9.35 -1.61
CA HIS A 51 -2.40 9.96 -0.37
C HIS A 51 -2.74 11.46 -0.35
N ALA A 52 -2.48 12.14 0.77
CA ALA A 52 -2.86 13.54 0.95
C ALA A 52 -2.26 14.51 -0.10
N GLU A 53 -1.05 14.22 -0.57
CA GLU A 53 -0.36 15.02 -1.60
C GLU A 53 -0.70 14.59 -3.05
N GLY A 54 -1.56 13.59 -3.28
CA GLY A 54 -1.99 13.18 -4.62
C GLY A 54 -2.02 11.68 -4.86
N VAL A 55 -1.66 11.26 -6.08
CA VAL A 55 -1.71 9.87 -6.54
C VAL A 55 -0.34 9.46 -7.08
N ARG A 56 0.16 8.32 -6.63
CA ARG A 56 1.32 7.64 -7.25
C ARG A 56 0.88 6.38 -7.96
N THR A 57 1.37 6.18 -9.18
CA THR A 57 1.18 4.93 -9.91
C THR A 57 2.39 4.03 -9.71
N VAL A 58 2.16 2.78 -9.33
CA VAL A 58 3.21 1.75 -9.20
C VAL A 58 2.80 0.49 -9.93
N LEU A 59 3.75 -0.15 -10.62
CA LEU A 59 3.56 -1.44 -11.24
C LEU A 59 4.16 -2.50 -10.31
N THR A 60 3.38 -3.53 -9.99
CA THR A 60 3.91 -4.66 -9.21
C THR A 60 4.80 -5.55 -10.08
N ASP A 61 5.68 -6.30 -9.45
CA ASP A 61 6.46 -7.33 -10.11
C ASP A 61 5.60 -8.57 -10.47
N ASP A 62 6.25 -9.59 -11.05
CA ASP A 62 5.60 -10.82 -11.48
C ASP A 62 5.05 -11.67 -10.30
N LEU A 63 5.45 -11.35 -9.06
CA LEU A 63 4.95 -11.97 -7.84
C LEU A 63 3.88 -11.10 -7.14
N GLY A 64 3.46 -9.99 -7.75
CA GLY A 64 2.49 -9.07 -7.16
C GLY A 64 3.07 -8.17 -6.06
N ARG A 65 4.39 -8.06 -5.95
CA ARG A 65 5.06 -7.23 -4.93
C ARG A 65 5.35 -5.83 -5.44
N PHE A 66 5.39 -4.86 -4.55
CA PHE A 66 5.75 -3.48 -4.87
C PHE A 66 6.35 -2.74 -3.67
N THR A 67 6.97 -1.61 -3.95
CA THR A 67 7.50 -0.69 -2.94
C THR A 67 7.15 0.74 -3.31
N VAL A 68 6.72 1.53 -2.33
CA VAL A 68 6.55 2.98 -2.49
C VAL A 68 7.23 3.67 -1.33
N ALA A 69 8.25 4.48 -1.63
CA ALA A 69 8.95 5.28 -0.62
C ALA A 69 8.43 6.71 -0.59
N ASP A 70 8.75 7.46 0.46
CA ASP A 70 8.52 8.91 0.54
C ASP A 70 7.04 9.33 0.39
N LEU A 71 6.12 8.54 0.97
CA LEU A 71 4.71 8.93 1.06
C LEU A 71 4.50 9.83 2.27
N PRO A 72 3.67 10.88 2.20
CA PRO A 72 3.27 11.63 3.40
C PRO A 72 2.53 10.71 4.37
N SER A 73 2.62 10.96 5.68
CA SER A 73 1.79 10.29 6.70
C SER A 73 0.28 10.57 6.52
N GLY A 74 -0.58 9.83 7.23
CA GLY A 74 -2.05 10.00 7.18
C GLY A 74 -2.80 8.97 6.33
N LEU A 75 -3.97 9.32 5.78
CA LEU A 75 -4.81 8.36 5.04
C LEU A 75 -4.14 7.82 3.77
N LEU A 76 -4.32 6.53 3.53
CA LEU A 76 -3.92 5.83 2.29
C LEU A 76 -5.08 5.05 1.71
N GLY A 77 -5.14 4.99 0.39
CA GLY A 77 -6.06 4.13 -0.36
C GLY A 77 -5.36 3.55 -1.58
N PHE A 78 -5.79 2.36 -2.00
CA PHE A 78 -5.24 1.70 -3.20
C PHE A 78 -6.32 1.40 -4.22
N VAL A 79 -5.99 1.57 -5.50
CA VAL A 79 -6.83 1.14 -6.61
C VAL A 79 -6.01 0.27 -7.53
N ALA A 80 -6.41 -0.99 -7.69
CA ALA A 80 -5.76 -1.94 -8.57
C ALA A 80 -6.49 -2.03 -9.91
N TYR A 81 -5.73 -1.91 -11.00
CA TYR A 81 -6.20 -2.07 -12.37
C TYR A 81 -5.83 -3.46 -12.88
N THR A 82 -6.84 -4.30 -13.08
CA THR A 82 -6.64 -5.67 -13.58
C THR A 82 -6.98 -5.76 -15.07
N ALA A 83 -6.36 -6.71 -15.77
CA ALA A 83 -6.59 -6.95 -17.20
C ALA A 83 -8.07 -7.29 -17.53
N ALA A 84 -8.84 -7.77 -16.55
CA ALA A 84 -10.27 -8.01 -16.69
C ALA A 84 -11.11 -6.72 -16.71
N GLY A 85 -10.49 -5.54 -16.78
CA GLY A 85 -11.16 -4.22 -16.75
C GLY A 85 -11.76 -3.84 -15.38
N ARG A 86 -11.81 -4.79 -14.43
CA ARG A 86 -12.33 -4.57 -13.09
C ARG A 86 -11.28 -3.84 -12.24
N ARG A 87 -11.68 -2.69 -11.68
CA ARG A 87 -10.92 -1.93 -10.69
C ARG A 87 -11.25 -2.48 -9.31
N ALA A 88 -10.25 -2.99 -8.59
CA ALA A 88 -10.43 -3.34 -7.18
C ALA A 88 -9.98 -2.15 -6.35
N ALA A 89 -10.94 -1.48 -5.69
CA ALA A 89 -10.64 -0.41 -4.75
C ALA A 89 -10.50 -1.04 -3.36
N THR A 90 -9.38 -0.77 -2.70
CA THR A 90 -9.21 -1.06 -1.28
C THR A 90 -9.55 0.19 -0.48
N HIS A 91 -10.17 0.00 0.68
CA HIS A 91 -10.71 1.08 1.50
C HIS A 91 -9.60 1.97 2.09
N TRP A 92 -9.99 3.13 2.62
CA TRP A 92 -9.07 4.05 3.29
C TRP A 92 -8.74 3.58 4.70
N SER A 93 -7.46 3.44 5.03
CA SER A 93 -7.03 3.19 6.41
C SER A 93 -6.30 4.41 6.97
N ALA A 94 -6.72 4.85 8.15
CA ALA A 94 -5.93 5.73 9.00
C ALA A 94 -4.84 4.88 9.67
N ILE A 95 -3.60 5.34 9.56
CA ILE A 95 -2.42 4.76 10.20
C ILE A 95 -1.69 5.90 10.87
#